data_AF-A0A174KSB5-F1
#
_entry.id   AF-A0A174KSB5-F1
#
_cell.length_a   1.000
_cell.length_b   1.000
_cell.length_c   1.000
_cell.angle_alpha   90.00
_cell.angle_beta   90.00
_cell.angle_gamma   90.00
#
_symmetry.space_group_name_H-M   'P 1'
#
loop_
_entity.id
_entity.type
_entity.pdbx_description
1 polymer ?
#
loop_
_entity_poly.entity_id
_entity_poly.type
_entity_poly.pdbx_seq_one_letter_code
_entity_poly.pdbx_strand_id
1 'polypeptide(L)'
;MDKQQFATLAIGIKSAYPASKILEDNASMDFWYMALKDIPYEIAENAVMEHICTNVFPPNIAEIRKLCMERCKPKILSFDEAWGVVQKAMADYGWYHPQEAFAIMDELTLSVVKNLGWSRLCQSENPTAERANFREAYMRKAAEAQNTNSLPDFVAQNKALLQQHYVPAIEKKEVPKIESEDKPEPVQLTEEQLEERKRMFEEAKRRILGGKA
;
A
#
# COMPACT_ATOMS: atom_id res chain seq x y z
N MET A 1 16.58 6.55 -22.33
CA MET A 1 16.77 7.27 -23.61
C MET A 1 18.17 7.90 -23.68
N ASP A 2 18.68 8.17 -24.88
CA ASP A 2 19.93 8.91 -25.08
C ASP A 2 19.73 10.44 -25.12
N LYS A 3 20.83 11.20 -25.23
CA LYS A 3 20.78 12.68 -25.25
C LYS A 3 20.11 13.25 -26.51
N GLN A 4 20.22 12.58 -27.66
CA GLN A 4 19.63 13.06 -28.92
C GLN A 4 18.11 12.89 -28.88
N GLN A 5 17.65 11.73 -28.42
CA GLN A 5 16.25 11.44 -28.14
C GLN A 5 15.66 12.45 -27.14
N PHE A 6 16.34 12.71 -26.04
CA PHE A 6 15.90 13.71 -25.07
C PHE A 6 15.84 15.13 -25.68
N ALA A 7 16.80 15.51 -26.52
CA ALA A 7 16.78 16.81 -27.20
C ALA A 7 15.54 17.00 -28.08
N THR A 8 15.07 15.95 -28.75
CA THR A 8 13.79 15.98 -29.49
C THR A 8 12.60 16.29 -28.57
N LEU A 9 12.54 15.64 -27.40
CA LEU A 9 11.47 15.91 -26.40
C LEU A 9 11.53 17.35 -25.89
N ALA A 10 12.74 17.85 -25.62
CA ALA A 10 12.94 19.22 -25.15
C ALA A 10 12.50 20.26 -26.18
N ILE A 11 12.75 20.02 -27.47
CA ILE A 11 12.25 20.88 -28.55
C ILE A 11 10.72 20.91 -28.52
N GLY A 12 10.06 19.74 -28.42
CA GLY A 12 8.60 19.65 -28.32
C GLY A 12 8.02 20.45 -27.14
N ILE A 13 8.60 20.31 -25.95
CA ILE A 13 8.19 21.05 -24.75
C ILE A 13 8.36 22.56 -24.95
N LYS A 14 9.51 23.01 -25.46
CA LYS A 14 9.78 24.45 -25.68
C LYS A 14 8.85 25.04 -26.74
N SER A 15 8.54 24.28 -27.79
CA SER A 15 7.60 24.70 -28.84
C SER A 15 6.17 24.81 -28.32
N ALA A 16 5.74 23.90 -27.44
CA ALA A 16 4.42 23.96 -26.82
C ALA A 16 4.27 25.13 -25.84
N TYR A 17 5.36 25.54 -25.20
CA TYR A 17 5.36 26.57 -24.16
C TYR A 17 6.38 27.69 -24.45
N PRO A 18 6.20 28.48 -25.53
CA PRO A 18 7.21 29.40 -26.03
C PRO A 18 7.57 30.56 -25.08
N ALA A 19 6.67 30.92 -24.16
CA ALA A 19 6.91 31.95 -23.14
C ALA A 19 7.61 31.40 -21.87
N SER A 20 7.80 30.08 -21.78
CA SER A 20 8.42 29.42 -20.63
C SER A 20 9.95 29.48 -20.69
N LYS A 21 10.58 29.60 -19.52
CA LYS A 21 12.04 29.46 -19.34
C LYS A 21 12.48 28.02 -19.06
N ILE A 22 11.58 27.06 -19.27
CA ILE A 22 11.90 25.64 -19.17
C ILE A 22 12.96 25.27 -20.21
N LEU A 23 13.99 24.54 -19.78
CA LEU A 23 15.04 24.04 -20.69
C LEU A 23 15.74 25.17 -21.48
N GLU A 24 15.95 26.32 -20.83
CA GLU A 24 16.54 27.53 -21.45
C GLU A 24 18.04 27.37 -21.74
N ASP A 25 18.78 26.70 -20.85
CA ASP A 25 20.24 26.55 -20.92
C ASP A 25 20.73 25.08 -20.85
N ASN A 26 22.02 24.88 -21.13
CA ASN A 26 22.63 23.54 -21.13
C ASN A 26 22.58 22.85 -19.76
N ALA A 27 22.70 23.59 -18.66
CA ALA A 27 22.63 22.99 -17.33
C ALA A 27 21.22 22.46 -17.06
N SER A 28 20.18 23.22 -17.40
CA SER A 28 18.79 22.81 -17.30
C SER A 28 18.49 21.58 -18.16
N MET A 29 19.03 21.51 -19.38
CA MET A 29 18.93 20.34 -20.26
C MET A 29 19.59 19.10 -19.63
N ASP A 30 20.82 19.23 -19.10
CA ASP A 30 21.53 18.11 -18.47
C ASP A 30 20.83 17.62 -17.20
N PHE A 31 20.25 18.52 -16.39
CA PHE A 31 19.47 18.15 -15.20
C PHE A 31 18.20 17.36 -15.57
N TRP A 32 17.44 17.84 -16.55
CA TRP A 32 16.25 17.12 -17.02
C TRP A 32 16.61 15.78 -17.64
N TYR A 33 17.67 15.73 -18.45
CA TYR A 33 18.16 14.48 -19.01
C TYR A 33 18.54 13.49 -17.90
N MET A 34 19.29 13.93 -16.88
CA MET A 34 19.67 13.08 -15.75
C MET A 34 18.45 12.50 -15.03
N ALA A 35 17.36 13.27 -14.92
CA ALA A 35 16.14 12.86 -14.23
C ALA A 35 15.21 11.95 -15.07
N LEU A 36 15.38 11.89 -16.40
CA LEU A 36 14.49 11.14 -17.30
C LEU A 36 15.22 10.06 -18.12
N LYS A 37 16.56 10.03 -18.12
CA LYS A 37 17.34 9.13 -19.00
C LYS A 37 17.08 7.64 -18.76
N ASP A 38 16.61 7.26 -17.57
CA ASP A 38 16.21 5.91 -17.20
C ASP A 38 14.95 5.44 -17.95
N ILE A 39 14.14 6.37 -18.47
CA ILE A 39 12.88 6.07 -19.14
C ILE A 39 13.14 5.75 -20.64
N PRO A 40 12.53 4.70 -21.20
CA PRO A 40 12.55 4.43 -22.64
C PRO A 40 11.98 5.60 -23.45
N TYR A 41 12.51 5.82 -24.65
CA TYR A 41 12.12 6.98 -25.45
C TYR A 41 10.63 7.00 -25.79
N GLU A 42 10.05 5.88 -26.26
CA GLU A 42 8.64 5.87 -26.68
C GLU A 42 7.69 6.20 -25.53
N ILE A 43 8.05 5.78 -24.31
CA ILE A 43 7.27 6.08 -23.10
C ILE A 43 7.31 7.57 -22.78
N ALA A 44 8.50 8.17 -22.79
CA ALA A 44 8.68 9.58 -22.48
C ALA A 44 8.09 10.49 -23.56
N GLU A 45 8.23 10.11 -24.84
CA GLU A 45 7.61 10.80 -25.95
C GLU A 45 6.10 10.83 -25.78
N ASN A 46 5.47 9.68 -25.52
CA ASN A 46 4.03 9.61 -25.36
C ASN A 46 3.54 10.41 -24.13
N ALA A 47 4.28 10.38 -23.01
CA ALA A 47 3.97 11.16 -21.81
C ALA A 47 4.09 12.68 -22.03
N VAL A 48 5.13 13.12 -22.73
CA VAL A 48 5.31 14.53 -23.11
C VAL A 48 4.18 14.98 -24.04
N MET A 49 3.83 14.17 -25.04
CA MET A 49 2.73 14.48 -25.96
C MET A 49 1.39 14.57 -25.23
N GLU A 50 1.12 13.65 -24.30
CA GLU A 50 -0.08 13.73 -23.47
C GLU A 50 -0.13 15.07 -22.72
N HIS A 51 0.92 15.43 -21.98
CA HIS A 51 0.97 16.67 -21.21
C HIS A 51 0.77 17.91 -22.09
N ILE A 52 1.45 17.98 -23.25
CA ILE A 52 1.32 19.11 -24.18
C ILE A 52 -0.12 19.24 -24.71
N CYS A 53 -0.80 18.12 -24.94
CA CYS A 53 -2.17 18.12 -25.45
C CYS A 53 -3.23 18.43 -24.38
N THR A 54 -2.95 18.21 -23.10
CA THR A 54 -3.94 18.30 -22.01
C THR A 54 -3.69 19.44 -21.02
N ASN A 55 -2.48 20.02 -21.00
CA ASN A 55 -2.10 21.03 -20.01
C ASN A 55 -1.64 22.35 -20.66
N VAL A 56 -2.23 23.45 -20.19
CA VAL A 56 -1.87 24.82 -20.62
C VAL A 56 -0.54 25.28 -19.99
N PHE A 57 -0.15 24.72 -18.85
CA PHE A 57 1.07 25.11 -18.14
C PHE A 57 2.25 24.18 -18.47
N PRO A 58 3.49 24.74 -18.54
CA PRO A 58 4.69 23.93 -18.80
C PRO A 58 4.87 22.83 -17.75
N PRO A 59 5.30 21.62 -18.15
CA PRO A 59 5.50 20.52 -17.21
C PRO A 59 6.67 20.77 -16.27
N ASN A 60 6.64 20.15 -15.09
CA ASN A 60 7.82 19.84 -14.30
C ASN A 60 8.25 18.37 -14.46
N ILE A 61 9.45 18.03 -13.98
CA ILE A 61 10.02 16.68 -14.09
C ILE A 61 9.09 15.62 -13.47
N ALA A 62 8.48 15.91 -12.32
CA ALA A 62 7.64 14.96 -11.61
C ALA A 62 6.33 14.66 -12.36
N GLU A 63 5.76 15.65 -13.05
CA GLU A 63 4.56 15.48 -13.90
C GLU A 63 4.85 14.52 -15.05
N ILE A 64 5.96 14.72 -15.78
CA ILE A 64 6.36 13.82 -16.86
C ILE A 64 6.65 12.43 -16.32
N ARG A 65 7.38 12.30 -15.21
CA ARG A 65 7.66 10.99 -14.60
C ARG A 65 6.38 10.27 -14.19
N LYS A 66 5.40 10.98 -13.63
CA LYS A 66 4.11 10.41 -13.26
C LYS A 66 3.42 9.80 -14.49
N LEU A 67 3.31 10.56 -15.58
CA LEU A 67 2.72 10.07 -16.83
C LEU A 67 3.51 8.88 -17.40
N CYS A 68 4.84 8.91 -17.36
CA CYS A 68 5.66 7.77 -17.77
C CYS A 68 5.35 6.52 -16.93
N MET A 69 5.20 6.65 -15.61
CA MET A 69 4.94 5.51 -14.73
C MET A 69 3.57 4.88 -14.94
N GLU A 70 2.57 5.65 -15.35
CA GLU A 70 1.26 5.12 -15.74
C GLU A 70 1.34 4.13 -16.93
N ARG A 71 2.39 4.23 -17.76
CA ARG A 71 2.63 3.33 -18.89
C ARG A 71 3.53 2.15 -18.54
N CYS A 72 4.39 2.30 -17.53
CA CYS A 72 5.40 1.30 -17.17
C CYS A 72 5.01 0.41 -15.98
N LYS A 73 4.03 0.82 -15.18
CA LYS A 73 3.67 0.15 -13.92
C LYS A 73 2.21 -0.28 -13.93
N PRO A 74 1.86 -1.37 -13.22
CA PRO A 74 0.46 -1.72 -13.00
C PRO A 74 -0.31 -0.54 -12.40
N LYS A 75 -1.55 -0.35 -12.85
CA LYS A 75 -2.44 0.68 -12.30
C LYS A 75 -2.63 0.44 -10.81
N ILE A 76 -2.31 1.46 -10.01
CA ILE A 76 -2.70 1.51 -8.59
C ILE A 76 -4.20 1.82 -8.58
N LEU A 77 -5.01 0.95 -7.99
CA LEU A 77 -6.45 1.18 -7.89
C LEU A 77 -6.73 2.46 -7.09
N SER A 78 -7.76 3.20 -7.51
CA SER A 78 -8.33 4.23 -6.65
C SER A 78 -8.90 3.61 -5.38
N PHE A 79 -9.10 4.44 -4.37
CA PHE A 79 -9.69 3.99 -3.11
C PHE A 79 -11.05 3.30 -3.32
N ASP A 80 -11.94 3.86 -4.15
CA ASP A 80 -13.27 3.28 -4.36
C ASP A 80 -13.21 1.97 -5.15
N GLU A 81 -12.30 1.85 -6.13
CA GLU A 81 -12.05 0.58 -6.84
C GLU A 81 -11.54 -0.50 -5.88
N ALA A 82 -10.52 -0.19 -5.08
CA ALA A 82 -9.95 -1.13 -4.11
C ALA A 82 -10.97 -1.54 -3.05
N TRP A 83 -11.71 -0.58 -2.48
CA TRP A 83 -12.76 -0.87 -1.52
C TRP A 83 -13.89 -1.71 -2.13
N GLY A 84 -14.26 -1.46 -3.39
CA GLY A 84 -15.23 -2.27 -4.11
C GLY A 84 -14.81 -3.73 -4.24
N VAL A 85 -13.52 -4.00 -4.49
CA VAL A 85 -12.96 -5.37 -4.48
C VAL A 85 -13.09 -6.00 -3.09
N VAL A 86 -12.79 -5.27 -2.02
CA VAL A 86 -12.94 -5.77 -0.63
C VAL A 86 -14.40 -6.08 -0.30
N GLN A 87 -15.33 -5.20 -0.66
CA GLN A 87 -16.76 -5.41 -0.43
C GLN A 87 -17.27 -6.64 -1.16
N LYS A 88 -16.90 -6.80 -2.43
CA LYS A 88 -17.24 -7.99 -3.21
C LYS A 88 -16.67 -9.26 -2.57
N ALA A 89 -15.41 -9.23 -2.15
CA ALA A 89 -14.78 -10.36 -1.49
C ALA A 89 -15.50 -10.73 -0.17
N MET A 90 -15.96 -9.74 0.60
CA MET A 90 -16.71 -10.00 1.85
C MET A 90 -18.06 -10.64 1.56
N ALA A 91 -18.75 -10.21 0.49
CA ALA A 91 -20.03 -10.75 0.08
C ALA A 91 -19.91 -12.19 -0.47
N ASP A 92 -18.88 -12.45 -1.29
CA ASP A 92 -18.71 -13.74 -1.99
C ASP A 92 -18.15 -14.84 -1.07
N TYR A 93 -17.24 -14.48 -0.16
CA TYR A 93 -16.45 -15.46 0.61
C TYR A 93 -16.72 -15.42 2.13
N GLY A 94 -17.17 -14.28 2.65
CA GLY A 94 -17.33 -14.08 4.09
C GLY A 94 -16.03 -14.34 4.87
N TRP A 95 -16.16 -14.51 6.19
CA TRP A 95 -14.99 -14.67 7.06
C TRP A 95 -14.34 -16.06 7.01
N TYR A 96 -15.07 -17.08 6.55
CA TYR A 96 -14.63 -18.48 6.54
C TYR A 96 -13.67 -18.83 5.40
N HIS A 97 -13.67 -18.04 4.31
CA HIS A 97 -12.91 -18.30 3.08
C HIS A 97 -11.91 -17.16 2.78
N PRO A 98 -10.97 -16.85 3.69
CA PRO A 98 -10.05 -15.72 3.52
C PRO A 98 -9.09 -15.92 2.34
N GLN A 99 -8.72 -17.15 1.99
CA GLN A 99 -7.71 -17.36 0.95
C GLN A 99 -8.27 -17.11 -0.45
N GLU A 100 -9.51 -17.54 -0.68
CA GLU A 100 -10.26 -17.24 -1.89
C GLU A 100 -10.53 -15.73 -2.01
N ALA A 101 -10.85 -15.05 -0.90
CA ALA A 101 -10.98 -13.59 -0.86
C ALA A 101 -9.67 -12.87 -1.19
N PHE A 102 -8.54 -13.34 -0.65
CA PHE A 102 -7.24 -12.71 -0.86
C PHE A 102 -6.71 -12.91 -2.28
N ALA A 103 -7.07 -14.00 -2.94
CA ALA A 103 -6.60 -14.32 -4.29
C ALA A 103 -7.07 -13.32 -5.37
N ILE A 104 -8.15 -12.57 -5.10
CA ILE A 104 -8.71 -11.59 -6.05
C ILE A 104 -8.26 -10.15 -5.78
N MET A 105 -7.47 -9.91 -4.73
CA MET A 105 -7.00 -8.58 -4.34
C MET A 105 -5.60 -8.32 -4.91
N ASP A 106 -5.34 -7.08 -5.33
CA ASP A 106 -3.96 -6.67 -5.62
C ASP A 106 -3.13 -6.60 -4.33
N GLU A 107 -1.80 -6.56 -4.48
CA GLU A 107 -0.88 -6.62 -3.33
C GLU A 107 -1.13 -5.49 -2.32
N LEU A 108 -1.48 -4.31 -2.81
CA LEU A 108 -1.70 -3.12 -1.97
C LEU A 108 -2.99 -3.25 -1.17
N THR A 109 -4.10 -3.61 -1.82
CA THR A 109 -5.39 -3.87 -1.18
C THR A 109 -5.25 -4.98 -0.16
N LEU A 110 -4.63 -6.10 -0.55
CA LEU A 110 -4.41 -7.25 0.32
C LEU A 110 -3.60 -6.89 1.56
N SER A 111 -2.53 -6.10 1.38
CA SER A 111 -1.68 -5.63 2.48
C SER A 111 -2.46 -4.75 3.48
N VAL A 112 -3.43 -3.96 3.02
CA VAL A 112 -4.30 -3.17 3.92
C VAL A 112 -5.32 -4.07 4.63
N VAL A 113 -6.00 -4.94 3.88
CA VAL A 113 -6.98 -5.89 4.43
C VAL A 113 -6.38 -6.77 5.51
N LYS A 114 -5.18 -7.32 5.28
CA LYS A 114 -4.47 -8.12 6.29
C LYS A 114 -4.13 -7.33 7.55
N ASN A 115 -3.74 -6.06 7.40
CA ASN A 115 -3.43 -5.19 8.54
C ASN A 115 -4.67 -4.80 9.35
N LEU A 116 -5.82 -4.61 8.71
CA LEU A 116 -7.09 -4.33 9.41
C LEU A 116 -7.71 -5.59 10.03
N GLY A 117 -7.43 -6.75 9.43
CA GLY A 117 -7.93 -8.05 9.87
C GLY A 117 -9.22 -8.45 9.14
N TRP A 118 -9.15 -9.49 8.32
CA TRP A 118 -10.28 -9.96 7.51
C TRP A 118 -11.53 -10.31 8.33
N SER A 119 -11.36 -11.14 9.36
CA SER A 119 -12.48 -11.57 10.20
C SER A 119 -13.15 -10.38 10.91
N ARG A 120 -12.39 -9.36 11.29
CA ARG A 120 -12.91 -8.12 11.87
C ARG A 120 -13.72 -7.34 10.83
N LEU A 121 -13.19 -7.18 9.62
CA LEU A 121 -13.90 -6.49 8.54
C LEU A 121 -15.24 -7.16 8.22
N CYS A 122 -15.27 -8.48 8.08
CA CYS A 122 -16.49 -9.23 7.77
C CYS A 122 -17.54 -9.21 8.89
N GLN A 123 -17.13 -9.10 10.14
CA GLN A 123 -18.02 -9.15 11.31
C GLN A 123 -18.32 -7.75 11.88
N SER A 124 -17.81 -6.69 11.25
CA SER A 124 -17.99 -5.34 11.77
C SER A 124 -19.44 -4.88 11.62
N GLU A 125 -20.02 -4.40 12.71
CA GLU A 125 -21.33 -3.75 12.72
C GLU A 125 -21.26 -2.27 12.30
N ASN A 126 -20.06 -1.75 12.03
CA ASN A 126 -19.83 -0.36 11.63
C ASN A 126 -19.09 -0.28 10.28
N PRO A 127 -19.76 -0.60 9.16
CA PRO A 127 -19.14 -0.59 7.83
C PRO A 127 -18.63 0.79 7.40
N THR A 128 -19.22 1.88 7.91
CA THR A 128 -18.76 3.25 7.66
C THR A 128 -17.38 3.48 8.27
N ALA A 129 -17.15 3.03 9.50
CA ALA A 129 -15.84 3.12 10.14
C ALA A 129 -14.80 2.25 9.42
N GLU A 130 -15.16 1.03 9.02
CA GLU A 130 -14.22 0.16 8.28
C GLU A 130 -13.82 0.77 6.92
N ARG A 131 -14.78 1.37 6.21
CA ARG A 131 -14.48 2.10 4.97
C ARG A 131 -13.53 3.28 5.22
N ALA A 132 -13.73 4.02 6.30
CA ALA A 132 -12.86 5.15 6.66
C ALA A 132 -11.43 4.69 7.03
N ASN A 133 -11.31 3.66 7.87
CA ASN A 133 -10.02 3.07 8.26
C ASN A 133 -9.28 2.51 7.05
N PHE A 134 -10.00 1.80 6.17
CA PHE A 134 -9.44 1.31 4.92
C PHE A 134 -8.98 2.46 4.03
N ARG A 135 -9.80 3.50 3.85
CA ARG A 135 -9.44 4.69 3.07
C ARG A 135 -8.12 5.29 3.53
N GLU A 136 -7.98 5.54 4.83
CA GLU A 136 -6.78 6.14 5.39
C GLU A 136 -5.54 5.28 5.16
N ALA A 137 -5.62 3.99 5.51
CA ALA A 137 -4.50 3.06 5.36
C ALA A 137 -4.12 2.81 3.89
N TYR A 138 -5.12 2.68 3.02
CA TYR A 138 -4.94 2.44 1.60
C TYR A 138 -4.36 3.66 0.89
N MET A 139 -4.94 4.85 1.09
CA MET A 139 -4.45 6.07 0.43
C MET A 139 -3.00 6.38 0.80
N ARG A 140 -2.61 6.13 2.07
CA ARG A 140 -1.22 6.28 2.50
C ARG A 140 -0.29 5.34 1.73
N LYS A 141 -0.62 4.04 1.65
CA LYS A 141 0.19 3.06 0.91
C LYS A 141 0.20 3.33 -0.60
N ALA A 142 -0.93 3.73 -1.17
CA ALA A 142 -1.04 4.10 -2.58
C ALA A 142 -0.15 5.29 -2.94
N ALA A 143 -0.14 6.34 -2.10
CA ALA A 143 0.74 7.49 -2.27
C ALA A 143 2.22 7.10 -2.13
N GLU A 144 2.57 6.24 -1.18
CA GLU A 144 3.93 5.72 -1.02
C GLU A 144 4.38 4.89 -2.24
N ALA A 145 3.52 4.02 -2.76
CA ALA A 145 3.78 3.24 -3.96
C ALA A 145 3.95 4.14 -5.20
N GLN A 146 3.09 5.15 -5.36
CA GLN A 146 3.18 6.13 -6.45
C GLN A 146 4.48 6.94 -6.38
N ASN A 147 4.84 7.41 -5.18
CA ASN A 147 6.10 8.13 -4.96
C ASN A 147 7.30 7.25 -5.29
N THR A 148 7.30 6.01 -4.81
CA THR A 148 8.38 5.04 -5.06
C THR A 148 8.53 4.74 -6.55
N ASN A 149 7.43 4.48 -7.24
CA ASN A 149 7.42 4.26 -8.68
C ASN A 149 7.98 5.47 -9.46
N SER A 150 7.74 6.68 -8.96
CA SER A 150 8.16 7.92 -9.63
C SER A 150 9.63 8.26 -9.42
N LEU A 151 10.39 7.54 -8.58
CA LEU A 151 11.82 7.81 -8.39
C LEU A 151 12.67 7.16 -9.48
N PRO A 152 13.68 7.85 -10.02
CA PRO A 152 14.74 7.20 -10.79
C PRO A 152 15.55 6.24 -9.89
N ASP A 153 16.08 5.17 -10.47
CA ASP A 153 16.84 4.15 -9.74
C ASP A 153 18.00 4.74 -8.93
N PHE A 154 18.75 5.68 -9.52
CA PHE A 154 19.88 6.32 -8.82
C PHE A 154 19.43 7.11 -7.58
N VAL A 155 18.24 7.72 -7.61
CA VAL A 155 17.69 8.48 -6.48
C VAL A 155 17.22 7.51 -5.40
N ALA A 156 16.52 6.45 -5.77
CA ALA A 156 16.03 5.44 -4.84
C ALA A 156 17.20 4.73 -4.11
N GLN A 157 18.24 4.33 -4.86
CA GLN A 157 19.43 3.68 -4.32
C GLN A 157 20.22 4.62 -3.39
N ASN A 158 20.49 5.85 -3.82
CA ASN A 158 21.20 6.83 -3.00
C ASN A 158 20.42 7.17 -1.72
N LYS A 159 19.09 7.30 -1.80
CA LYS A 159 18.25 7.49 -0.62
C LYS A 159 18.42 6.35 0.38
N ALA A 160 18.40 5.10 -0.07
CA ALA A 160 18.56 3.94 0.80
C ALA A 160 19.94 3.91 1.49
N LEU A 161 21.02 4.22 0.75
CA LEU A 161 22.37 4.31 1.30
C LEU A 161 22.50 5.41 2.36
N LEU A 162 21.95 6.60 2.06
CA LEU A 162 21.95 7.72 3.00
C LEU A 162 21.12 7.40 4.25
N GLN A 163 19.99 6.71 4.10
CA GLN A 163 19.19 6.27 5.26
C GLN A 163 19.98 5.31 6.15
N GLN A 164 20.70 4.34 5.59
CA GLN A 164 21.55 3.43 6.38
C GLN A 164 22.68 4.16 7.11
N HIS A 165 23.23 5.23 6.51
CA HIS A 165 24.33 5.97 7.11
C HIS A 165 23.87 6.93 8.22
N TYR A 166 22.72 7.58 8.06
CA TYR A 166 22.26 8.65 8.95
C TYR A 166 21.15 8.26 9.93
N VAL A 167 20.44 7.14 9.72
CA VAL A 167 19.38 6.68 10.64
C VAL A 167 19.98 5.71 11.66
N PRO A 168 19.92 6.00 12.97
CA PRO A 168 20.41 5.10 13.99
C PRO A 168 19.62 3.78 13.95
N ALA A 169 20.32 2.67 14.12
CA ALA A 169 19.66 1.37 14.25
C ALA A 169 18.72 1.40 15.46
N ILE A 170 17.49 0.90 15.28
CA ILE A 170 16.59 0.67 16.42
C ILE A 170 17.26 -0.40 17.28
N GLU A 171 17.72 0.00 18.47
CA GLU A 171 18.22 -0.95 19.46
C GLU A 171 17.13 -1.98 19.75
N LYS A 172 17.39 -3.24 19.39
CA LYS A 172 16.58 -4.36 19.88
C LYS A 172 16.84 -4.44 21.37
N LYS A 173 16.03 -3.76 22.19
CA LYS A 173 15.93 -4.13 23.60
C LYS A 173 15.46 -5.57 23.63
N GLU A 174 16.29 -6.45 24.18
CA GLU A 174 15.83 -7.79 24.55
C GLU A 174 14.59 -7.57 25.42
N VAL A 175 13.44 -8.07 24.94
CA VAL A 175 12.23 -8.06 25.76
C VAL A 175 12.61 -8.87 26.99
N PRO A 176 12.58 -8.28 28.20
CA PRO A 176 12.86 -9.04 29.41
C PRO A 176 11.97 -10.27 29.35
N LYS A 177 12.57 -11.48 29.42
CA LYS A 177 11.77 -12.66 29.71
C LYS A 177 11.02 -12.31 30.99
N ILE A 178 9.68 -12.29 30.90
CA ILE A 178 8.87 -12.28 32.10
C ILE A 178 9.15 -13.65 32.73
N GLU A 179 10.15 -13.70 33.61
CA GLU A 179 10.31 -14.77 34.57
C GLU A 179 9.16 -14.61 35.55
N SER A 180 7.98 -15.09 35.17
CA SER A 180 7.05 -15.55 36.17
C SER A 180 7.66 -16.81 36.76
N GLU A 181 8.43 -16.69 37.85
CA GLU A 181 8.81 -17.86 38.66
C GLU A 181 7.56 -18.60 39.19
N ASP A 182 6.41 -17.90 39.25
CA ASP A 182 5.12 -18.55 39.35
C ASP A 182 4.66 -19.06 37.97
N LYS A 183 5.07 -20.29 37.63
CA LYS A 183 4.13 -21.14 36.89
C LYS A 183 2.85 -21.14 37.73
N PRO A 184 1.67 -20.70 37.22
CA PRO A 184 0.45 -20.92 37.96
C PRO A 184 0.38 -22.41 38.23
N GLU A 185 0.48 -22.80 39.51
CA GLU A 185 0.30 -24.19 39.89
C GLU A 185 -1.03 -24.62 39.26
N PRO A 186 -1.06 -25.72 38.50
CA PRO A 186 -2.32 -26.22 37.98
C PRO A 186 -3.22 -26.45 39.20
N VAL A 187 -4.26 -25.62 39.35
CA VAL A 187 -5.20 -25.68 40.46
C VAL A 187 -5.71 -27.12 40.53
N GLN A 188 -5.25 -27.87 41.53
CA GLN A 188 -5.69 -29.24 41.75
C GLN A 188 -7.09 -29.15 42.34
N LEU A 189 -8.10 -29.34 41.49
CA LEU A 189 -9.47 -29.40 41.94
C LEU A 189 -9.68 -30.68 42.74
N THR A 190 -10.32 -30.56 43.90
CA THR A 190 -10.79 -31.74 44.64
C THR A 190 -11.85 -32.50 43.83
N GLU A 191 -12.05 -33.78 44.09
CA GLU A 191 -13.05 -34.60 43.37
C GLU A 191 -14.44 -33.95 43.40
N GLU A 192 -14.81 -33.36 44.54
CA GLU A 192 -16.07 -32.63 44.73
C GLU A 192 -16.18 -31.40 43.80
N GLN A 193 -15.11 -30.61 43.68
CA GLN A 193 -15.10 -29.45 42.77
C GLN A 193 -15.08 -29.86 41.29
N LEU A 194 -14.49 -31.02 40.99
CA LEU A 194 -14.46 -31.58 39.63
C LEU A 194 -15.83 -32.11 39.21
N GLU A 195 -16.56 -32.73 40.14
CA GLU A 195 -17.95 -33.13 39.97
C GLU A 195 -18.88 -31.93 39.85
N GLU A 196 -18.69 -30.89 40.65
CA GLU A 196 -19.48 -29.66 40.57
C GLU A 196 -19.28 -28.95 39.23
N ARG A 197 -18.03 -28.87 38.73
CA ARG A 197 -17.74 -28.38 37.38
C ARG A 197 -18.37 -29.24 36.29
N LYS A 198 -18.30 -30.57 36.40
CA LYS A 198 -18.96 -31.49 35.45
C LYS A 198 -20.47 -31.28 35.44
N ARG A 199 -21.07 -31.08 36.60
CA ARG A 199 -22.51 -30.82 36.76
C ARG A 199 -22.89 -29.48 36.14
N MET A 200 -22.14 -28.41 36.41
CA MET A 200 -22.38 -27.10 35.80
C MET A 200 -22.21 -27.13 34.27
N PHE A 201 -21.23 -27.91 33.78
CA PHE A 201 -21.00 -28.06 32.35
C PHE A 201 -22.12 -28.88 31.67
N GLU A 202 -22.59 -29.96 32.30
CA GLU A 202 -23.78 -30.73 31.88
C GLU A 202 -25.03 -29.85 31.86
N GLU A 203 -25.24 -29.03 32.88
CA GLU A 203 -26.40 -28.14 33.00
C GLU A 203 -26.37 -27.03 31.95
N ALA A 204 -25.21 -26.41 31.71
CA ALA A 204 -24.99 -25.45 30.63
C ALA A 204 -25.21 -26.11 29.25
N LYS A 205 -24.69 -27.33 29.06
CA LYS A 205 -24.87 -28.11 27.83
C LYS A 205 -26.34 -28.48 27.60
N ARG A 206 -27.09 -28.83 28.65
CA ARG A 206 -28.54 -29.07 28.58
C ARG A 206 -29.34 -27.80 28.30
N ARG A 207 -28.93 -26.64 28.83
CA ARG A 207 -29.54 -25.34 28.46
C ARG A 207 -29.30 -25.00 27.00
N ILE A 208 -28.10 -25.27 26.48
CA ILE A 208 -27.75 -24.99 25.07
C ILE A 208 -28.43 -25.97 24.12
N LEU A 209 -28.51 -27.26 24.46
CA LEU A 209 -29.10 -28.31 23.60
C LEU A 209 -30.61 -28.49 23.79
N GLY A 210 -31.15 -28.17 24.97
CA GLY A 210 -32.58 -28.19 25.28
C GLY A 210 -33.32 -26.91 24.87
N GLY A 211 -32.60 -25.90 24.40
CA GLY A 211 -33.17 -24.71 23.77
C GLY A 211 -33.57 -24.98 22.31
N LYS A 212 -34.60 -25.80 22.09
CA LYS A 212 -35.37 -25.80 20.83
C LYS A 212 -36.84 -26.14 21.09
N ALA A 213 -37.67 -25.09 21.11
CA ALA A 213 -38.88 -24.93 20.30
C ALA A 213 -39.39 -23.49 20.49
#